data_AF-A0A7Y4XKW4-F1
#
_entry.id   AF-A0A7Y4XKW4-F1
#
_cell.length_a   1.000
_cell.length_b   1.000
_cell.length_c   1.000
_cell.angle_alpha   90.00
_cell.angle_beta   90.00
_cell.angle_gamma   90.00
#
_symmetry.space_group_name_H-M   'P 1'
#
loop_
_entity.id
_entity.type
_entity.pdbx_description
1 polymer ?
#
loop_
_entity_poly.entity_id
_entity_poly.type
_entity_poly.pdbx_seq_one_letter_code
_entity_poly.pdbx_strand_id
1 'polypeptide(L)'
;MSDALEHADFSPRAEPRLVPVRLTSETERAVQRFPTAVRRDVRRLVRSSPRIADLALVFPGALYTLAARRGTLASRLHARSLVEEGAQLKSVARALDLPMWLRRLPPEAFETLPLALPKSEAFGRRIASRMPMAARESAFWLESVLFAEKACHEDFAIWLAGQHIFADHGDAEKLIAVVAAYAWFSGHPEMAAHKLIVVPWRPEIAFDTALCAAKSWFNRMRLVLQLPPGVVTDPWLKTGPALGYTFEPLLNHTDILAEAHAMQNCADQYGERIVRDKCRLFSVKRNGARVATLEIGPHQREAGVLAINQLKARHNMAASTEIWQAAYTWMASQQALKRLPALGNSERIFDQDAWRTLLAPYRDARSGAAWFDRDASHLMFAGFDADLADLARRGAVSSWLFT
;
A
#
# COMPACT_ATOMS: atom_id res chain seq x y z
N MET A 1 49.04 -1.39 -78.93
CA MET A 1 49.78 -1.37 -77.65
C MET A 1 48.74 -1.49 -76.56
N SER A 2 48.53 -2.74 -76.13
CA SER A 2 47.64 -3.14 -75.04
C SER A 2 48.28 -2.88 -73.67
N ASP A 3 47.43 -3.04 -72.65
CA ASP A 3 47.72 -3.26 -71.22
C ASP A 3 47.99 -2.01 -70.37
N ALA A 4 47.48 -1.88 -69.15
CA ALA A 4 46.46 -2.61 -68.40
C ALA A 4 46.07 -1.71 -67.20
N LEU A 5 44.78 -1.53 -66.96
CA LEU A 5 44.26 -0.94 -65.72
C LEU A 5 43.73 -2.09 -64.86
N GLU A 6 44.48 -2.44 -63.83
CA GLU A 6 44.08 -3.35 -62.75
C GLU A 6 42.90 -2.77 -61.98
N HIS A 7 41.71 -3.35 -62.20
CA HIS A 7 40.59 -3.21 -61.29
C HIS A 7 40.79 -4.15 -60.10
N ALA A 8 41.17 -3.57 -58.96
CA ALA A 8 41.15 -4.28 -57.68
C ALA A 8 39.70 -4.58 -57.26
N ASP A 9 39.36 -5.86 -57.31
CA ASP A 9 38.09 -6.44 -56.92
C ASP A 9 37.91 -6.39 -55.39
N PHE A 10 37.18 -5.38 -54.91
CA PHE A 10 36.73 -5.28 -53.51
C PHE A 10 35.53 -6.22 -53.30
N SER A 11 35.80 -7.52 -53.22
CA SER A 11 34.82 -8.48 -52.70
C SER A 11 34.56 -8.19 -51.21
N PRO A 12 33.31 -7.97 -50.77
CA PRO A 12 32.99 -7.83 -49.36
C PRO A 12 33.30 -9.14 -48.64
N ARG A 13 34.24 -9.11 -47.68
CA ARG A 13 34.51 -10.22 -46.77
C ARG A 13 33.19 -10.63 -46.12
N ALA A 14 32.70 -11.81 -46.48
CA ALA A 14 31.57 -12.43 -45.82
C ALA A 14 31.88 -12.55 -44.32
N GLU A 15 31.13 -11.84 -43.48
CA GLU A 15 31.20 -12.01 -42.03
C GLU A 15 31.01 -13.50 -41.71
N PRO A 16 31.88 -14.11 -40.89
CA PRO A 16 31.75 -15.51 -40.53
C PRO A 16 30.37 -15.73 -39.91
N ARG A 17 29.54 -16.56 -40.55
CA ARG A 17 28.27 -17.01 -39.98
C ARG A 17 28.57 -17.72 -38.66
N LEU A 18 28.35 -17.02 -37.55
CA LEU A 18 28.48 -17.56 -36.21
C LEU A 18 27.62 -18.82 -36.11
N VAL A 19 28.26 -19.98 -35.98
CA VAL A 19 27.57 -21.23 -35.72
C VAL A 19 26.88 -21.10 -34.36
N PRO A 20 25.54 -21.19 -34.29
CA PRO A 20 24.83 -20.99 -33.04
C PRO A 20 25.28 -22.01 -31.99
N VAL A 21 25.61 -21.53 -30.79
CA VAL A 21 26.02 -22.38 -29.67
C VAL A 21 24.87 -23.34 -29.33
N ARG A 22 25.17 -24.64 -29.27
CA ARG A 22 24.22 -25.64 -28.76
C ARG A 22 24.07 -25.43 -27.25
N LEU A 23 22.85 -25.13 -26.82
CA LEU A 23 22.54 -24.92 -25.40
C LEU A 23 22.47 -26.26 -24.68
N THR A 24 22.92 -26.28 -23.43
CA THR A 24 22.71 -27.43 -22.54
C THR A 24 21.23 -27.57 -22.20
N SER A 25 20.81 -28.76 -21.78
CA SER A 25 19.43 -28.98 -21.31
C SER A 25 19.08 -28.10 -20.11
N GLU A 26 20.06 -27.80 -19.26
CA GLU A 26 19.88 -26.93 -18.09
C GLU A 26 19.65 -25.49 -18.51
N THR A 27 20.46 -24.95 -19.43
CA THR A 27 20.28 -23.60 -19.95
C THR A 27 18.94 -23.46 -20.66
N GLU A 28 18.51 -24.43 -21.50
CA GLU A 28 17.19 -24.33 -22.14
C GLU A 28 16.05 -24.35 -21.11
N ARG A 29 16.15 -25.14 -20.03
CA ARG A 29 15.16 -25.06 -18.93
C ARG A 29 15.17 -23.69 -18.26
N ALA A 30 16.34 -23.11 -17.99
CA ALA A 30 16.44 -21.76 -17.42
C ALA A 30 15.86 -20.69 -18.35
N VAL A 31 16.11 -20.78 -19.66
CA VAL A 31 15.52 -19.89 -20.68
C VAL A 31 13.98 -19.99 -20.67
N GLN A 32 13.42 -21.19 -20.53
CA GLN A 32 11.96 -21.38 -20.48
C GLN A 32 11.29 -20.79 -19.23
N ARG A 33 12.05 -20.52 -18.17
CA ARG A 33 11.53 -19.90 -16.94
C ARG A 33 11.40 -18.39 -17.03
N PHE A 34 12.08 -17.74 -17.98
CA PHE A 34 11.87 -16.31 -18.24
C PHE A 34 10.47 -16.04 -18.80
N PRO A 35 9.91 -14.83 -18.57
CA PRO A 35 8.62 -14.44 -19.12
C PRO A 35 8.58 -14.56 -20.64
N THR A 36 7.42 -14.97 -21.15
CA THR A 36 7.22 -15.23 -22.59
C THR A 36 7.62 -14.04 -23.46
N ALA A 37 7.34 -12.81 -23.01
CA ALA A 37 7.64 -11.57 -23.72
C ALA A 37 9.13 -11.39 -24.06
N VAL A 38 10.05 -11.86 -23.20
CA VAL A 38 11.51 -11.68 -23.39
C VAL A 38 12.21 -12.97 -23.81
N ARG A 39 11.54 -14.13 -23.74
CA ARG A 39 12.13 -15.46 -23.93
C ARG A 39 12.83 -15.63 -25.27
N ARG A 40 12.28 -15.06 -26.36
CA ARG A 40 12.91 -15.08 -27.70
C ARG A 40 14.25 -14.35 -27.69
N ASP A 41 14.31 -13.19 -27.05
CA ASP A 41 15.48 -12.33 -27.01
C ASP A 41 16.55 -12.91 -26.07
N VAL A 42 16.13 -13.47 -24.93
CA VAL A 42 16.98 -14.28 -24.05
C VAL A 42 17.61 -15.43 -24.83
N ARG A 43 16.80 -16.23 -25.55
CA ARG A 43 17.29 -17.38 -26.35
C ARG A 43 18.30 -16.95 -27.41
N ARG A 44 18.07 -15.80 -28.07
CA ARG A 44 19.01 -15.24 -29.05
C ARG A 44 20.36 -14.89 -28.40
N LEU A 45 20.34 -14.25 -27.23
CA LEU A 45 21.55 -13.87 -26.50
C LEU A 45 22.35 -15.09 -26.02
N VAL A 46 21.71 -16.08 -25.40
CA VAL A 46 22.45 -17.24 -24.88
C VAL A 46 23.07 -18.11 -26.00
N ARG A 47 22.51 -18.06 -27.22
CA ARG A 47 23.08 -18.76 -28.39
C ARG A 47 24.27 -18.05 -29.02
N SER A 48 24.51 -16.78 -28.68
CA SER A 48 25.62 -16.00 -29.25
C SER A 48 26.95 -16.25 -28.54
N SER A 49 26.94 -16.72 -27.29
CA SER A 49 28.16 -17.00 -26.52
C SER A 49 27.87 -17.96 -25.37
N PRO A 50 28.71 -18.98 -25.13
CA PRO A 50 28.58 -19.86 -23.96
C PRO A 50 28.63 -19.09 -22.63
N ARG A 51 29.44 -18.02 -22.55
CA ARG A 51 29.54 -17.19 -21.32
C ARG A 51 28.27 -16.38 -21.07
N ILE A 52 27.56 -15.98 -22.12
CA ILE A 52 26.24 -15.36 -21.98
C ILE A 52 25.20 -16.40 -21.55
N ALA A 53 25.31 -17.65 -22.01
CA ALA A 53 24.45 -18.75 -21.57
C ALA A 53 24.57 -19.00 -20.05
N ASP A 54 25.77 -18.88 -19.47
CA ASP A 54 26.00 -19.04 -18.03
C ASP A 54 25.20 -18.03 -17.19
N LEU A 55 24.95 -16.81 -17.70
CA LEU A 55 24.16 -15.80 -17.00
C LEU A 55 22.73 -16.27 -16.69
N ALA A 56 22.17 -17.18 -17.48
CA ALA A 56 20.84 -17.72 -17.24
C ALA A 56 20.75 -18.47 -15.90
N LEU A 57 21.89 -18.96 -15.39
CA LEU A 57 22.00 -19.70 -14.15
C LEU A 57 22.59 -18.84 -13.03
N VAL A 58 23.64 -18.06 -13.33
CA VAL A 58 24.42 -17.38 -12.28
C VAL A 58 23.96 -15.95 -11.98
N PHE A 59 23.27 -15.29 -12.92
CA PHE A 59 22.74 -13.94 -12.74
C PHE A 59 21.56 -13.64 -13.71
N PRO A 60 20.37 -14.24 -13.48
CA PRO A 60 19.23 -14.09 -14.38
C PRO A 60 18.81 -12.64 -14.64
N GLY A 61 18.91 -11.76 -13.64
CA GLY A 61 18.59 -10.33 -13.79
C GLY A 61 19.48 -9.57 -14.77
N ALA A 62 20.76 -9.93 -14.89
CA ALA A 62 21.65 -9.36 -15.90
C ALA A 62 21.26 -9.81 -17.32
N LEU A 63 20.96 -11.10 -17.49
CA LEU A 63 20.49 -11.63 -18.76
C LEU A 63 19.15 -11.02 -19.19
N TYR A 64 18.20 -10.89 -18.26
CA TYR A 64 16.94 -10.19 -18.50
C TYR A 64 17.18 -8.74 -18.95
N THR A 65 18.04 -8.00 -18.26
CA THR A 65 18.33 -6.59 -18.56
C THR A 65 18.90 -6.41 -19.98
N LEU A 66 19.79 -7.31 -20.40
CA LEU A 66 20.31 -7.34 -21.76
C LEU A 66 19.21 -7.69 -22.79
N ALA A 67 18.41 -8.72 -22.52
CA ALA A 67 17.35 -9.20 -23.41
C ALA A 67 16.23 -8.17 -23.60
N ALA A 68 15.77 -7.57 -22.51
CA ALA A 68 14.76 -6.52 -22.49
C ALA A 68 15.30 -5.15 -22.94
N ARG A 69 16.57 -5.08 -23.36
CA ARG A 69 17.24 -3.87 -23.90
C ARG A 69 17.15 -2.66 -22.99
N ARG A 70 17.29 -2.88 -21.67
CA ARG A 70 17.23 -1.82 -20.67
C ARG A 70 18.53 -1.01 -20.65
N GLY A 71 18.44 0.25 -20.20
CA GLY A 71 19.59 1.17 -20.15
C GLY A 71 20.03 1.68 -21.52
N THR A 72 21.24 2.23 -21.61
CA THR A 72 21.81 2.74 -22.87
C THR A 72 22.38 1.60 -23.73
N LEU A 73 22.44 1.81 -25.05
CA LEU A 73 23.09 0.85 -25.95
C LEU A 73 24.56 0.64 -25.60
N ALA A 74 25.28 1.71 -25.30
CA ALA A 74 26.69 1.67 -24.93
C ALA A 74 26.93 0.82 -23.67
N SER A 75 26.13 1.02 -22.61
CA SER A 75 26.20 0.22 -21.38
C SER A 75 25.97 -1.27 -21.65
N ARG A 76 24.99 -1.62 -22.49
CA ARG A 76 24.70 -3.02 -22.84
C ARG A 76 25.82 -3.66 -23.66
N LEU A 77 26.37 -2.95 -24.65
CA LEU A 77 27.49 -3.46 -25.45
C LEU A 77 28.73 -3.67 -24.58
N HIS A 78 29.02 -2.72 -23.69
CA HIS A 78 30.12 -2.84 -22.74
C HIS A 78 29.92 -4.03 -21.79
N ALA A 79 28.73 -4.17 -21.19
CA ALA A 79 28.41 -5.30 -20.33
C ALA A 79 28.52 -6.65 -21.06
N ARG A 80 28.10 -6.71 -22.32
CA ARG A 80 28.23 -7.89 -23.16
C ARG A 80 29.70 -8.25 -23.40
N SER A 81 30.54 -7.27 -23.74
CA SER A 81 32.00 -7.45 -23.90
C SER A 81 32.61 -8.03 -22.62
N LEU A 82 32.29 -7.45 -21.46
CA LEU A 82 32.76 -7.93 -20.16
C LEU A 82 32.38 -9.40 -19.90
N VAL A 83 31.16 -9.82 -20.27
CA VAL A 83 30.72 -11.21 -20.12
C VAL A 83 31.49 -12.14 -21.07
N GLU A 84 31.65 -11.75 -22.33
CA GLU A 84 32.39 -12.51 -23.34
C GLU A 84 33.88 -12.64 -22.96
N GLU A 85 34.47 -11.60 -22.37
CA GLU A 85 35.84 -11.58 -21.82
C GLU A 85 35.98 -12.36 -20.48
N GLY A 86 34.86 -12.71 -19.83
CA GLY A 86 34.86 -13.51 -18.60
C GLY A 86 35.21 -12.68 -17.36
N ALA A 87 34.87 -11.39 -17.39
CA ALA A 87 35.04 -10.49 -16.27
C ALA A 87 34.20 -10.93 -15.05
N GLN A 88 34.54 -10.39 -13.89
CA GLN A 88 33.79 -10.62 -12.66
C GLN A 88 32.35 -10.11 -12.78
N LEU A 89 31.38 -10.85 -12.23
CA LEU A 89 29.95 -10.48 -12.26
C LEU A 89 29.67 -9.09 -11.68
N LYS A 90 30.46 -8.63 -10.71
CA LYS A 90 30.35 -7.28 -10.13
C LYS A 90 30.63 -6.19 -11.16
N SER A 91 31.55 -6.43 -12.10
CA SER A 91 31.84 -5.51 -13.21
C SER A 91 30.69 -5.47 -14.21
N VAL A 92 30.12 -6.63 -14.54
CA VAL A 92 28.93 -6.73 -15.40
C VAL A 92 27.73 -6.02 -14.77
N ALA A 93 27.49 -6.24 -13.47
CA ALA A 93 26.43 -5.59 -12.69
C ALA A 93 26.58 -4.06 -12.74
N ARG A 94 27.80 -3.57 -12.51
CA ARG A 94 28.11 -2.13 -12.57
C ARG A 94 27.86 -1.55 -13.98
N ALA A 95 28.26 -2.25 -15.03
CA ALA A 95 28.05 -1.82 -16.41
C ALA A 95 26.54 -1.74 -16.78
N LEU A 96 25.72 -2.63 -16.21
CA LEU A 96 24.27 -2.64 -16.37
C LEU A 96 23.50 -1.81 -15.33
N ASP A 97 24.21 -1.16 -14.41
CA ASP A 97 23.64 -0.41 -13.29
C ASP A 97 22.71 -1.24 -12.38
N LEU A 98 23.03 -2.53 -12.21
CA LEU A 98 22.27 -3.49 -11.42
C LEU A 98 22.90 -3.73 -10.03
N PRO A 99 22.09 -3.80 -8.97
CA PRO A 99 22.57 -4.23 -7.67
C PRO A 99 22.79 -5.75 -7.63
N MET A 100 23.82 -6.17 -6.89
CA MET A 100 24.23 -7.58 -6.82
C MET A 100 23.21 -8.52 -6.17
N TRP A 101 22.27 -8.01 -5.36
CA TRP A 101 21.28 -8.85 -4.71
C TRP A 101 20.30 -9.48 -5.71
N LEU A 102 20.04 -8.84 -6.86
CA LEU A 102 19.21 -9.42 -7.94
C LEU A 102 19.77 -10.73 -8.50
N ARG A 103 21.07 -11.00 -8.30
CA ARG A 103 21.72 -12.23 -8.72
C ARG A 103 21.04 -13.49 -8.16
N ARG A 104 20.47 -13.39 -6.95
CA ARG A 104 19.87 -14.52 -6.24
C ARG A 104 18.42 -14.79 -6.65
N LEU A 105 17.81 -13.90 -7.43
CA LEU A 105 16.44 -14.10 -7.88
C LEU A 105 16.36 -15.06 -9.07
N PRO A 106 15.30 -15.88 -9.12
CA PRO A 106 15.08 -16.78 -10.24
C PRO A 106 14.61 -16.02 -11.50
N PRO A 107 14.71 -16.62 -12.71
CA PRO A 107 14.23 -16.02 -13.95
C PRO A 107 12.78 -15.53 -13.92
N GLU A 108 11.90 -16.23 -13.19
CA GLU A 108 10.48 -15.91 -13.02
C GLU A 108 10.27 -14.54 -12.36
N ALA A 109 11.23 -14.04 -11.58
CA ALA A 109 11.10 -12.77 -10.89
C ALA A 109 11.04 -11.57 -11.83
N PHE A 110 11.55 -11.70 -13.05
CA PHE A 110 11.86 -10.58 -13.92
C PHE A 110 10.78 -10.35 -14.98
N GLU A 111 9.54 -10.04 -14.58
CA GLU A 111 8.49 -9.62 -15.51
C GLU A 111 8.66 -8.17 -15.94
N THR A 112 8.77 -7.30 -14.95
CA THR A 112 9.11 -5.90 -15.11
C THR A 112 10.24 -5.56 -14.14
N LEU A 113 11.02 -4.55 -14.50
CA LEU A 113 12.04 -3.99 -13.62
C LEU A 113 11.94 -2.45 -13.78
N PRO A 114 12.10 -1.65 -12.73
CA PRO A 114 12.27 -0.20 -12.86
C PRO A 114 13.72 0.14 -13.22
N LEU A 115 13.95 1.35 -13.76
CA LEU A 115 15.31 1.81 -14.08
C LEU A 115 16.09 2.13 -12.79
N ALA A 116 15.43 2.76 -11.83
CA ALA A 116 15.96 2.97 -10.50
C ALA A 116 15.75 1.72 -9.65
N LEU A 117 16.82 1.26 -9.01
CA LEU A 117 16.82 0.08 -8.13
C LEU A 117 17.52 0.44 -6.81
N PRO A 118 17.10 -0.15 -5.68
CA PRO A 118 17.80 0.00 -4.41
C PRO A 118 19.21 -0.59 -4.48
N LYS A 119 20.21 0.27 -4.30
CA LYS A 119 21.63 -0.07 -4.48
C LYS A 119 22.44 -0.03 -3.19
N SER A 120 21.84 0.38 -2.06
CA SER A 120 22.57 0.43 -0.80
C SER A 120 23.06 -0.97 -0.41
N GLU A 121 24.29 -1.05 0.10
CA GLU A 121 24.87 -2.33 0.52
C GLU A 121 24.11 -2.91 1.72
N ALA A 122 23.59 -2.05 2.60
CA ALA A 122 22.76 -2.45 3.73
C ALA A 122 21.46 -3.12 3.25
N PHE A 123 20.78 -2.53 2.26
CA PHE A 123 19.59 -3.11 1.64
C PHE A 123 19.92 -4.45 0.99
N GLY A 124 20.96 -4.50 0.15
CA GLY A 124 21.36 -5.71 -0.56
C GLY A 124 21.67 -6.89 0.38
N ARG A 125 22.30 -6.63 1.53
CA ARG A 125 22.57 -7.67 2.55
C ARG A 125 21.30 -8.16 3.22
N ARG A 126 20.39 -7.26 3.60
CA ARG A 126 19.16 -7.59 4.34
C ARG A 126 18.08 -8.22 3.47
N ILE A 127 17.91 -7.75 2.23
CA ILE A 127 16.86 -8.24 1.34
C ILE A 127 17.13 -9.67 0.86
N ALA A 128 18.40 -10.05 0.74
CA ALA A 128 18.80 -11.35 0.22
C ALA A 128 18.40 -12.53 1.14
N SER A 129 18.16 -12.30 2.43
CA SER A 129 17.61 -13.30 3.36
C SER A 129 16.08 -13.32 3.40
N ARG A 130 15.41 -12.43 2.67
CA ARG A 130 13.94 -12.27 2.62
C ARG A 130 13.34 -12.69 1.28
N MET A 131 14.14 -13.26 0.39
CA MET A 131 13.66 -13.73 -0.90
C MET A 131 12.70 -14.91 -0.72
N PRO A 132 11.65 -15.00 -1.54
CA PRO A 132 10.71 -16.10 -1.46
C PRO A 132 11.39 -17.42 -1.87
N MET A 133 11.00 -18.50 -1.20
CA MET A 133 11.49 -19.84 -1.51
C MET A 133 10.85 -20.39 -2.79
N ALA A 134 9.59 -20.02 -3.07
CA ALA A 134 8.87 -20.45 -4.25
C ALA A 134 9.11 -19.47 -5.41
N ALA A 135 9.62 -19.98 -6.53
CA ALA A 135 9.92 -19.16 -7.70
C ALA A 135 8.69 -18.41 -8.26
N ARG A 136 7.50 -19.02 -8.14
CA ARG A 136 6.22 -18.42 -8.57
C ARG A 136 5.83 -17.14 -7.82
N GLU A 137 6.38 -16.92 -6.63
CA GLU A 137 6.10 -15.73 -5.80
C GLU A 137 7.08 -14.60 -6.11
N SER A 138 8.19 -14.90 -6.81
CA SER A 138 9.32 -13.98 -6.94
C SER A 138 9.01 -12.73 -7.77
N ALA A 139 8.09 -12.83 -8.74
CA ALA A 139 7.69 -11.68 -9.57
C ALA A 139 6.95 -10.65 -8.73
N PHE A 140 5.83 -11.05 -8.12
CA PHE A 140 5.03 -10.17 -7.29
C PHE A 140 5.77 -9.70 -6.02
N TRP A 141 6.62 -10.56 -5.44
CA TRP A 141 7.53 -10.15 -4.36
C TRP A 141 8.48 -9.03 -4.82
N LEU A 142 9.12 -9.17 -5.98
CA LEU A 142 10.07 -8.17 -6.48
C LEU A 142 9.36 -6.85 -6.77
N GLU A 143 8.22 -6.91 -7.44
CA GLU A 143 7.38 -5.74 -7.72
C GLU A 143 6.99 -5.01 -6.41
N SER A 144 6.51 -5.77 -5.41
CA SER A 144 6.10 -5.24 -4.11
C SER A 144 7.25 -4.59 -3.34
N VAL A 145 8.43 -5.20 -3.33
CA VAL A 145 9.62 -4.66 -2.65
C VAL A 145 10.09 -3.36 -3.31
N LEU A 146 10.10 -3.32 -4.65
CA LEU A 146 10.52 -2.14 -5.39
C LEU A 146 9.50 -1.00 -5.25
N PHE A 147 8.20 -1.32 -5.25
CA PHE A 147 7.16 -0.34 -4.95
C PHE A 147 7.26 0.18 -3.51
N ALA A 148 7.48 -0.69 -2.53
CA ALA A 148 7.61 -0.32 -1.12
C ALA A 148 8.79 0.64 -0.87
N GLU A 149 9.91 0.45 -1.57
CA GLU A 149 11.05 1.38 -1.48
C GLU A 149 10.74 2.72 -2.13
N LYS A 150 10.16 2.70 -3.34
CA LYS A 150 9.69 3.88 -4.08
C LYS A 150 8.69 4.71 -3.25
N ALA A 151 7.69 4.05 -2.67
CA ALA A 151 6.58 4.66 -1.96
C ALA A 151 6.96 5.11 -0.54
N CYS A 152 7.87 4.41 0.13
CA CYS A 152 8.25 4.70 1.51
C CYS A 152 9.77 4.80 1.68
N HIS A 153 10.48 3.71 1.96
CA HIS A 153 11.94 3.70 2.09
C HIS A 153 12.45 2.26 2.23
N GLU A 154 13.78 2.09 2.22
CA GLU A 154 14.45 0.78 2.29
C GLU A 154 14.02 -0.07 3.50
N ASP A 155 13.91 0.49 4.71
CA ASP A 155 13.48 -0.28 5.89
C ASP A 155 12.06 -0.84 5.76
N PHE A 156 11.14 -0.08 5.17
CA PHE A 156 9.77 -0.53 4.92
C PHE A 156 9.74 -1.64 3.87
N ALA A 157 10.52 -1.51 2.81
CA ALA A 157 10.66 -2.53 1.78
C ALA A 157 11.24 -3.85 2.33
N ILE A 158 12.25 -3.77 3.21
CA ILE A 158 12.83 -4.95 3.88
C ILE A 158 11.83 -5.60 4.83
N TRP A 159 11.07 -4.79 5.59
CA TRP A 159 10.00 -5.28 6.44
C TRP A 159 8.92 -5.99 5.62
N LEU A 160 8.45 -5.39 4.52
CA LEU A 160 7.43 -5.95 3.65
C LEU A 160 7.92 -7.26 3.00
N ALA A 161 9.17 -7.31 2.55
CA ALA A 161 9.77 -8.49 1.94
C ALA A 161 9.74 -9.73 2.86
N GLY A 162 9.70 -9.52 4.18
CA GLY A 162 9.62 -10.60 5.17
C GLY A 162 8.22 -11.15 5.41
N GLN A 163 7.19 -10.63 4.76
CA GLN A 163 5.80 -11.01 5.03
C GLN A 163 5.32 -12.17 4.13
N HIS A 164 4.36 -12.94 4.62
CA HIS A 164 3.79 -14.09 3.90
C HIS A 164 2.58 -13.72 3.04
N ILE A 165 2.70 -12.71 2.19
CA ILE A 165 1.57 -12.15 1.40
C ILE A 165 1.70 -12.33 -0.12
N PHE A 166 2.74 -13.01 -0.58
CA PHE A 166 3.14 -13.05 -1.99
C PHE A 166 2.69 -14.30 -2.75
N ALA A 167 1.92 -15.19 -2.11
CA ALA A 167 1.43 -16.42 -2.72
C ALA A 167 0.45 -16.14 -3.87
N ASP A 168 -0.40 -15.12 -3.71
CA ASP A 168 -1.35 -14.66 -4.70
C ASP A 168 -0.73 -13.52 -5.53
N HIS A 169 -0.99 -13.47 -6.84
CA HIS A 169 -0.62 -12.31 -7.66
C HIS A 169 -1.52 -11.11 -7.33
N GLY A 170 -1.08 -9.89 -7.65
CA GLY A 170 -1.84 -8.68 -7.41
C GLY A 170 -1.16 -7.46 -8.02
N ASP A 171 -1.83 -6.31 -7.90
CA ASP A 171 -1.26 -5.01 -8.24
C ASP A 171 -0.55 -4.46 -7.00
N ALA A 172 0.78 -4.44 -7.04
CA ALA A 172 1.58 -4.03 -5.89
C ALA A 172 1.32 -2.57 -5.49
N GLU A 173 1.12 -1.68 -6.47
CA GLU A 173 0.89 -0.26 -6.19
C GLU A 173 -0.41 -0.08 -5.40
N LYS A 174 -1.50 -0.74 -5.82
CA LYS A 174 -2.79 -0.66 -5.13
C LYS A 174 -2.78 -1.31 -3.75
N LEU A 175 -2.30 -2.55 -3.67
CA LEU A 175 -2.32 -3.33 -2.44
C LEU A 175 -1.52 -2.63 -1.32
N ILE A 176 -0.35 -2.07 -1.64
CA ILE A 176 0.59 -1.58 -0.64
C ILE A 176 0.47 -0.06 -0.42
N ALA A 177 -0.17 0.70 -1.31
CA ALA A 177 -0.24 2.17 -1.29
C ALA A 177 -0.56 2.76 0.09
N VAL A 178 -1.64 2.31 0.73
CA VAL A 178 -2.08 2.87 2.01
C VAL A 178 -1.11 2.54 3.14
N VAL A 179 -0.61 1.30 3.18
CA VAL A 179 0.34 0.87 4.22
C VAL A 179 1.68 1.61 4.06
N ALA A 180 2.14 1.82 2.84
CA ALA A 180 3.36 2.58 2.55
C ALA A 180 3.21 4.07 2.92
N ALA A 181 2.09 4.71 2.59
CA ALA A 181 1.84 6.10 2.97
C ALA A 181 1.75 6.26 4.49
N TYR A 182 1.04 5.36 5.18
CA TYR A 182 1.00 5.31 6.65
C TYR A 182 2.41 5.16 7.25
N ALA A 183 3.22 4.25 6.72
CA ALA A 183 4.59 4.04 7.19
C ALA A 183 5.47 5.28 6.96
N TRP A 184 5.32 5.95 5.81
CA TRP A 184 6.03 7.20 5.53
C TRP A 184 5.63 8.30 6.50
N PHE A 185 4.33 8.57 6.68
CA PHE A 185 3.84 9.59 7.62
C PHE A 185 4.21 9.27 9.07
N SER A 186 4.39 7.99 9.43
CA SER A 186 4.85 7.60 10.77
C SER A 186 6.22 8.20 11.12
N GLY A 187 7.08 8.45 10.12
CA GLY A 187 8.38 9.09 10.29
C GLY A 187 8.38 10.62 10.25
N HIS A 188 7.22 11.27 10.06
CA HIS A 188 7.10 12.73 9.83
C HIS A 188 6.11 13.37 10.83
N PRO A 189 6.46 13.46 12.13
CA PRO A 189 5.56 13.88 13.21
C PRO A 189 5.00 15.31 13.07
N GLU A 190 5.69 16.16 12.33
CA GLU A 190 5.29 17.53 12.03
C GLU A 190 4.08 17.63 11.08
N MET A 191 3.81 16.58 10.30
CA MET A 191 2.81 16.61 9.24
C MET A 191 1.38 16.41 9.77
N ALA A 192 0.40 17.09 9.17
CA ALA A 192 -0.99 16.99 9.59
C ALA A 192 -1.54 15.56 9.54
N ALA A 193 -1.20 14.79 8.51
CA ALA A 193 -1.63 13.40 8.39
C ALA A 193 -0.97 12.47 9.42
N HIS A 194 0.20 12.81 9.97
CA HIS A 194 0.79 12.06 11.09
C HIS A 194 -0.06 12.18 12.35
N LYS A 195 -0.68 13.34 12.61
CA LYS A 195 -1.52 13.55 13.81
C LYS A 195 -2.74 12.62 13.87
N LEU A 196 -3.06 11.96 12.77
CA LEU A 196 -4.12 10.94 12.67
C LEU A 196 -3.61 9.53 12.98
N ILE A 197 -2.31 9.35 13.18
CA ILE A 197 -1.68 8.08 13.52
C ILE A 197 -1.71 7.88 15.04
N VAL A 198 -2.28 6.77 15.49
CA VAL A 198 -2.25 6.36 16.91
C VAL A 198 -1.07 5.43 17.20
N VAL A 199 -0.76 4.51 16.29
CA VAL A 199 0.39 3.61 16.39
C VAL A 199 1.29 3.89 15.20
N PRO A 200 2.44 4.57 15.36
CA PRO A 200 3.40 4.77 14.28
C PRO A 200 4.03 3.45 13.84
N TRP A 201 4.25 3.34 12.53
CA TRP A 201 5.02 2.25 11.96
C TRP A 201 6.48 2.29 12.44
N ARG A 202 7.05 1.12 12.67
CA ARG A 202 8.47 0.90 12.95
C ARG A 202 8.90 -0.46 12.39
N PRO A 203 10.19 -0.72 12.12
CA PRO A 203 10.62 -1.98 11.51
C PRO A 203 10.24 -3.25 12.30
N GLU A 204 10.03 -3.14 13.60
CA GLU A 204 9.69 -4.26 14.49
C GLU A 204 8.18 -4.51 14.61
N ILE A 205 7.34 -3.67 13.99
CA ILE A 205 5.88 -3.83 14.07
C ILE A 205 5.44 -5.13 13.41
N ALA A 206 4.53 -5.85 14.07
CA ALA A 206 3.91 -7.03 13.48
C ALA A 206 3.00 -6.62 12.30
N PHE A 207 2.86 -7.52 11.32
CA PHE A 207 2.10 -7.26 10.09
C PHE A 207 0.63 -6.93 10.35
N ASP A 208 -0.03 -7.71 11.19
CA ASP A 208 -1.43 -7.51 11.60
C ASP A 208 -1.64 -6.12 12.23
N THR A 209 -0.72 -5.71 13.09
CA THR A 209 -0.73 -4.45 13.81
C THR A 209 -0.51 -3.29 12.85
N ALA A 210 0.46 -3.40 11.93
CA ALA A 210 0.70 -2.38 10.90
C ALA A 210 -0.50 -2.21 9.98
N LEU A 211 -1.14 -3.30 9.55
CA LEU A 211 -2.27 -3.25 8.65
C LEU A 211 -3.51 -2.64 9.33
N CYS A 212 -3.80 -3.04 10.57
CA CYS A 212 -4.86 -2.44 11.37
C CYS A 212 -4.60 -0.95 11.67
N ALA A 213 -3.35 -0.57 11.95
CA ALA A 213 -2.97 0.81 12.18
C ALA A 213 -3.09 1.66 10.90
N ALA A 214 -2.66 1.14 9.74
CA ALA A 214 -2.82 1.78 8.45
C ALA A 214 -4.29 2.00 8.10
N LYS A 215 -5.15 0.99 8.30
CA LYS A 215 -6.60 1.10 8.10
C LYS A 215 -7.22 2.14 9.01
N SER A 216 -6.87 2.12 10.31
CA SER A 216 -7.37 3.08 11.28
C SER A 216 -6.97 4.51 10.91
N TRP A 217 -5.71 4.73 10.51
CA TRP A 217 -5.22 6.00 10.00
C TRP A 217 -6.00 6.47 8.76
N PHE A 218 -6.19 5.58 7.79
CA PHE A 218 -6.92 5.89 6.56
C PHE A 218 -8.40 6.25 6.82
N ASN A 219 -9.05 5.55 7.75
CA ASN A 219 -10.41 5.88 8.19
C ASN A 219 -10.50 7.22 8.91
N ARG A 220 -9.47 7.62 9.67
CA ARG A 220 -9.39 8.97 10.26
C ARG A 220 -9.16 10.05 9.22
N MET A 221 -8.37 9.78 8.17
CA MET A 221 -8.31 10.69 7.02
C MET A 221 -9.70 10.84 6.42
N ARG A 222 -10.37 9.73 6.11
CA ARG A 222 -11.75 9.73 5.59
C ARG A 222 -12.71 10.56 6.46
N LEU A 223 -12.62 10.41 7.79
CA LEU A 223 -13.41 11.17 8.76
C LEU A 223 -13.18 12.68 8.64
N VAL A 224 -11.92 13.12 8.56
CA VAL A 224 -11.57 14.55 8.39
C VAL A 224 -12.19 15.11 7.11
N LEU A 225 -12.11 14.36 6.01
CA LEU A 225 -12.65 14.79 4.72
C LEU A 225 -14.19 14.86 4.69
N GLN A 226 -14.87 14.03 5.47
CA GLN A 226 -16.33 13.90 5.42
C GLN A 226 -17.06 14.73 6.47
N LEU A 227 -16.41 15.02 7.60
CA LEU A 227 -17.03 15.71 8.74
C LEU A 227 -16.23 16.96 9.15
N PRO A 228 -15.94 17.92 8.26
CA PRO A 228 -15.44 19.22 8.69
C PRO A 228 -16.49 19.95 9.55
N PRO A 229 -16.07 20.92 10.39
CA PRO A 229 -16.98 21.70 11.21
C PRO A 229 -18.13 22.29 10.39
N GLY A 230 -19.35 22.22 10.91
CA GLY A 230 -20.56 22.75 10.24
C GLY A 230 -21.22 21.81 9.24
N VAL A 231 -20.61 20.66 8.91
CA VAL A 231 -21.23 19.69 7.99
C VAL A 231 -22.39 18.94 8.65
N VAL A 232 -22.25 18.51 9.90
CA VAL A 232 -23.38 18.02 10.69
C VAL A 232 -23.74 19.08 11.73
N THR A 233 -24.95 19.61 11.64
CA THR A 233 -25.47 20.64 12.57
C THR A 233 -26.60 20.13 13.45
N ASP A 234 -27.32 19.10 12.98
CA ASP A 234 -28.43 18.48 13.70
C ASP A 234 -27.95 17.27 14.51
N PRO A 235 -27.90 17.34 15.85
CA PRO A 235 -27.54 16.22 16.73
C PRO A 235 -28.66 15.17 16.88
N TRP A 236 -29.83 15.38 16.29
CA TRP A 236 -31.09 14.65 16.49
C TRP A 236 -31.71 14.82 17.88
N LEU A 237 -30.92 14.67 18.93
CA LEU A 237 -31.33 14.83 20.33
C LEU A 237 -30.58 16.00 20.96
N LYS A 238 -31.21 16.68 21.91
CA LYS A 238 -30.64 17.85 22.58
C LYS A 238 -29.60 17.41 23.60
N THR A 239 -28.52 18.18 23.69
CA THR A 239 -27.59 18.15 24.84
C THR A 239 -28.37 18.28 26.14
N GLY A 240 -28.01 17.53 27.17
CA GLY A 240 -28.64 17.69 28.47
C GLY A 240 -28.06 16.80 29.56
N PRO A 241 -28.37 17.11 30.84
CA PRO A 241 -28.00 16.29 31.96
C PRO A 241 -29.04 15.19 32.26
N ALA A 242 -28.59 14.07 32.81
CA ALA A 242 -29.45 13.09 33.49
C ALA A 242 -28.66 12.33 34.54
N LEU A 243 -29.24 12.19 35.75
CA LEU A 243 -28.67 11.42 36.86
C LEU A 243 -27.18 11.73 37.17
N GLY A 244 -26.78 13.00 37.07
CA GLY A 244 -25.39 13.44 37.32
C GLY A 244 -24.41 13.24 36.16
N TYR A 245 -24.90 12.83 34.99
CA TYR A 245 -24.14 12.76 33.74
C TYR A 245 -24.62 13.84 32.76
N THR A 246 -23.75 14.25 31.84
CA THR A 246 -24.08 15.12 30.70
C THR A 246 -23.85 14.39 29.39
N PHE A 247 -24.76 14.58 28.44
CA PHE A 247 -24.73 14.00 27.10
C PHE A 247 -24.50 15.10 26.08
N GLU A 248 -23.34 15.06 25.40
CA GLU A 248 -22.92 16.10 24.46
C GLU A 248 -22.71 15.50 23.07
N PRO A 249 -23.33 16.05 22.00
CA PRO A 249 -23.19 15.49 20.66
C PRO A 249 -21.79 15.70 20.09
N LEU A 250 -21.33 14.72 19.32
CA LEU A 250 -20.06 14.76 18.58
C LEU A 250 -20.37 15.00 17.11
N LEU A 251 -20.18 16.25 16.65
CA LEU A 251 -20.73 16.71 15.36
C LEU A 251 -19.72 16.81 14.23
N ASN A 252 -18.43 16.79 14.53
CA ASN A 252 -17.38 16.94 13.53
C ASN A 252 -16.20 16.00 13.86
N HIS A 253 -15.24 15.93 12.93
CA HIS A 253 -14.07 15.08 13.09
C HIS A 253 -13.24 15.44 14.33
N THR A 254 -13.10 16.72 14.69
CA THR A 254 -12.34 17.14 15.88
C THR A 254 -12.92 16.55 17.15
N ASP A 255 -14.24 16.66 17.33
CA ASP A 255 -14.93 16.12 18.51
C ASP A 255 -14.84 14.60 18.57
N ILE A 256 -15.06 13.94 17.43
CA ILE A 256 -15.02 12.47 17.33
C ILE A 256 -13.62 11.92 17.57
N LEU A 257 -12.58 12.54 17.01
CA LEU A 257 -11.19 12.12 17.21
C LEU A 257 -10.76 12.35 18.67
N ALA A 258 -11.16 13.48 19.27
CA ALA A 258 -10.88 13.76 20.67
C ALA A 258 -11.58 12.77 21.61
N GLU A 259 -12.81 12.37 21.29
CA GLU A 259 -13.53 11.31 22.00
C GLU A 259 -12.82 9.96 21.83
N ALA A 260 -12.51 9.55 20.60
CA ALA A 260 -11.86 8.28 20.30
C ALA A 260 -10.52 8.14 21.03
N HIS A 261 -9.72 9.21 21.05
CA HIS A 261 -8.45 9.25 21.78
C HIS A 261 -8.64 9.13 23.30
N ALA A 262 -9.55 9.92 23.89
CA ALA A 262 -9.76 9.91 25.33
C ALA A 262 -10.39 8.60 25.83
N MET A 263 -11.31 8.04 25.06
CA MET A 263 -12.01 6.79 25.39
C MET A 263 -11.27 5.54 24.91
N GLN A 264 -10.21 5.69 24.10
CA GLN A 264 -9.45 4.59 23.49
C GLN A 264 -10.38 3.57 22.82
N ASN A 265 -11.36 4.09 22.07
CA ASN A 265 -12.41 3.31 21.44
C ASN A 265 -12.45 3.57 19.93
N CYS A 266 -13.39 2.94 19.22
CA CYS A 266 -13.50 3.00 17.77
C CYS A 266 -14.49 4.07 17.27
N ALA A 267 -14.71 5.15 18.03
CA ALA A 267 -15.66 6.21 17.64
C ALA A 267 -15.30 6.87 16.29
N ASP A 268 -14.02 6.91 15.94
CA ASP A 268 -13.49 7.41 14.68
C ASP A 268 -13.88 6.57 13.44
N GLN A 269 -14.43 5.36 13.63
CA GLN A 269 -14.90 4.50 12.54
C GLN A 269 -16.34 4.82 12.08
N TYR A 270 -17.02 5.73 12.78
CA TYR A 270 -18.44 6.03 12.54
C TYR A 270 -18.72 7.05 11.43
N GLY A 271 -17.68 7.64 10.83
CA GLY A 271 -17.81 8.76 9.88
C GLY A 271 -18.86 8.51 8.79
N GLU A 272 -18.77 7.38 8.09
CA GLU A 272 -19.72 7.04 7.01
C GLU A 272 -21.17 6.90 7.50
N ARG A 273 -21.38 6.28 8.67
CA ARG A 273 -22.71 6.12 9.26
C ARG A 273 -23.31 7.47 9.67
N ILE A 274 -22.49 8.39 10.19
CA ILE A 274 -22.92 9.74 10.54
C ILE A 274 -23.28 10.53 9.28
N VAL A 275 -22.42 10.49 8.25
CA VAL A 275 -22.61 11.18 6.96
C VAL A 275 -23.89 10.75 6.27
N ARG A 276 -24.20 9.45 6.28
CA ARG A 276 -25.41 8.85 5.71
C ARG A 276 -26.66 8.99 6.58
N ASP A 277 -26.59 9.82 7.63
CA ASP A 277 -27.67 10.03 8.59
C ASP A 277 -28.19 8.72 9.21
N LYS A 278 -27.30 7.75 9.45
CA LYS A 278 -27.62 6.45 10.07
C LYS A 278 -27.40 6.44 11.59
N CYS A 279 -26.62 7.37 12.12
CA CYS A 279 -26.47 7.54 13.56
C CYS A 279 -26.00 8.95 13.95
N ARG A 280 -26.05 9.22 15.25
CA ARG A 280 -25.35 10.31 15.93
C ARG A 280 -24.60 9.76 17.13
N LEU A 281 -23.45 10.36 17.40
CA LEU A 281 -22.63 10.02 18.55
C LEU A 281 -22.72 11.10 19.61
N PHE A 282 -22.65 10.67 20.88
CA PHE A 282 -22.64 11.53 22.04
C PHE A 282 -21.51 11.11 22.98
N SER A 283 -20.77 12.09 23.51
CA SER A 283 -19.92 11.92 24.67
C SER A 283 -20.78 11.93 25.92
N VAL A 284 -20.60 10.93 26.77
CA VAL A 284 -21.23 10.87 28.09
C VAL A 284 -20.17 11.25 29.11
N LYS A 285 -20.44 12.33 29.85
CA LYS A 285 -19.50 12.90 30.82
C LYS A 285 -20.05 12.86 32.23
N ARG A 286 -19.16 12.74 33.21
CA ARG A 286 -19.44 12.90 34.64
C ARG A 286 -18.40 13.84 35.22
N ASN A 287 -18.84 14.94 35.84
CA ASN A 287 -17.93 15.97 36.37
C ASN A 287 -16.90 16.47 35.32
N GLY A 288 -17.34 16.61 34.07
CA GLY A 288 -16.48 17.03 32.94
C GLY A 288 -15.58 15.94 32.35
N ALA A 289 -15.40 14.80 33.02
CA ALA A 289 -14.63 13.67 32.50
C ALA A 289 -15.49 12.77 31.60
N ARG A 290 -14.94 12.36 30.45
CA ARG A 290 -15.59 11.39 29.53
C ARG A 290 -15.59 10.00 30.18
N VAL A 291 -16.75 9.35 30.22
CA VAL A 291 -16.95 8.04 30.88
C VAL A 291 -17.58 6.99 29.96
N ALA A 292 -18.32 7.42 28.94
CA ALA A 292 -18.83 6.54 27.89
C ALA A 292 -19.04 7.30 26.58
N THR A 293 -19.12 6.57 25.48
CA THR A 293 -19.58 7.06 24.18
C THR A 293 -20.88 6.36 23.82
N LEU A 294 -21.88 7.14 23.42
CA LEU A 294 -23.24 6.71 23.12
C LEU A 294 -23.53 6.87 21.62
N GLU A 295 -24.08 5.83 21.00
CA GLU A 295 -24.61 5.85 19.65
C GLU A 295 -26.13 5.85 19.68
N ILE A 296 -26.72 6.86 19.04
CA ILE A 296 -28.15 6.93 18.75
C ILE A 296 -28.37 6.62 17.27
N GLY A 297 -29.30 5.72 16.98
CA GLY A 297 -29.66 5.32 15.63
C GLY A 297 -31.13 4.94 15.51
N PRO A 298 -31.58 4.53 14.31
CA PRO A 298 -32.93 3.99 14.11
C PRO A 298 -33.16 2.73 14.94
N HIS A 299 -34.33 2.62 15.57
CA HIS A 299 -34.77 1.42 16.27
C HIS A 299 -34.92 0.26 15.28
N GLN A 300 -34.41 -0.92 15.65
CA GLN A 300 -34.35 -2.08 14.74
C GLN A 300 -35.72 -2.60 14.28
N ARG A 301 -36.76 -2.39 15.10
CA ARG A 301 -38.12 -2.92 14.85
C ARG A 301 -39.17 -1.84 14.58
N GLU A 302 -38.92 -0.60 15.01
CA GLU A 302 -39.92 0.46 15.02
C GLU A 302 -39.46 1.56 14.07
N ALA A 303 -40.00 1.53 12.85
CA ALA A 303 -39.58 2.44 11.80
C ALA A 303 -39.79 3.91 12.22
N GLY A 304 -38.73 4.70 12.10
CA GLY A 304 -38.75 6.12 12.42
C GLY A 304 -38.74 6.45 13.91
N VAL A 305 -38.44 5.48 14.79
CA VAL A 305 -38.16 5.74 16.21
C VAL A 305 -36.64 5.68 16.42
N LEU A 306 -36.08 6.59 17.21
CA LEU A 306 -34.68 6.55 17.61
C LEU A 306 -34.49 5.61 18.80
N ALA A 307 -33.32 4.96 18.87
CA ALA A 307 -32.92 4.04 19.92
C ALA A 307 -31.47 4.25 20.32
N ILE A 308 -31.11 3.81 21.54
CA ILE A 308 -29.71 3.58 21.90
C ILE A 308 -29.26 2.31 21.19
N ASN A 309 -28.43 2.48 20.16
CA ASN A 309 -27.85 1.36 19.42
C ASN A 309 -26.66 0.77 20.19
N GLN A 310 -25.87 1.62 20.81
CA GLN A 310 -24.66 1.22 21.52
C GLN A 310 -24.30 2.22 22.61
N LEU A 311 -23.83 1.72 23.74
CA LEU A 311 -23.22 2.51 24.81
C LEU A 311 -21.98 1.78 25.32
N LYS A 312 -20.80 2.39 25.15
CA LYS A 312 -19.51 1.79 25.48
C LYS A 312 -18.69 2.68 26.38
N ALA A 313 -18.07 2.09 27.40
CA ALA A 313 -17.05 2.73 28.22
C ALA A 313 -15.69 2.73 27.50
N ARG A 314 -14.65 3.14 28.23
CA ARG A 314 -13.27 3.15 27.73
C ARG A 314 -12.86 1.77 27.21
N HIS A 315 -12.02 1.71 26.17
CA HIS A 315 -11.58 0.47 25.53
C HIS A 315 -12.70 -0.41 24.94
N ASN A 316 -13.81 0.21 24.52
CA ASN A 316 -15.01 -0.51 24.07
C ASN A 316 -15.62 -1.46 25.12
N MET A 317 -15.31 -1.26 26.41
CA MET A 317 -15.89 -2.05 27.49
C MET A 317 -17.39 -1.77 27.65
N ALA A 318 -18.09 -2.68 28.33
CA ALA A 318 -19.49 -2.44 28.71
C ALA A 318 -19.59 -1.22 29.64
N ALA A 319 -20.55 -0.35 29.37
CA ALA A 319 -20.89 0.72 30.30
C ALA A 319 -21.59 0.15 31.54
N SER A 320 -21.39 0.80 32.69
CA SER A 320 -22.03 0.38 33.94
C SER A 320 -23.55 0.60 33.91
N THR A 321 -24.27 -0.07 34.79
CA THR A 321 -25.72 0.05 34.91
C THR A 321 -26.16 1.48 35.19
N GLU A 322 -25.39 2.25 35.97
CA GLU A 322 -25.72 3.66 36.27
C GLU A 322 -25.67 4.52 35.01
N ILE A 323 -24.70 4.27 34.11
CA ILE A 323 -24.58 5.01 32.84
C ILE A 323 -25.75 4.63 31.92
N TRP A 324 -26.14 3.35 31.89
CA TRP A 324 -27.34 2.90 31.14
C TRP A 324 -28.62 3.56 31.65
N GLN A 325 -28.82 3.61 32.97
CA GLN A 325 -29.96 4.28 33.58
C GLN A 325 -29.97 5.76 33.21
N ALA A 326 -28.83 6.45 33.33
CA ALA A 326 -28.71 7.85 32.93
C ALA A 326 -29.03 8.06 31.45
N ALA A 327 -28.55 7.19 30.55
CA ALA A 327 -28.81 7.29 29.12
C ALA A 327 -30.30 7.10 28.78
N TYR A 328 -30.98 6.13 29.40
CA TYR A 328 -32.42 5.95 29.21
C TYR A 328 -33.23 7.11 29.80
N THR A 329 -32.86 7.63 30.98
CA THR A 329 -33.50 8.82 31.55
C THR A 329 -33.32 10.05 30.66
N TRP A 330 -32.11 10.29 30.15
CA TRP A 330 -31.84 11.38 29.21
C TRP A 330 -32.62 11.21 27.90
N MET A 331 -32.72 9.98 27.38
CA MET A 331 -33.48 9.70 26.17
C MET A 331 -34.99 9.92 26.38
N ALA A 332 -35.53 9.51 27.52
CA ALA A 332 -36.94 9.69 27.87
C ALA A 332 -37.33 11.17 28.02
N SER A 333 -36.37 12.06 28.33
CA SER A 333 -36.63 13.51 28.38
C SER A 333 -36.65 14.17 27.00
N GLN A 334 -36.35 13.45 25.91
CA GLN A 334 -36.31 14.02 24.57
C GLN A 334 -37.70 14.08 23.93
N GLN A 335 -38.02 15.20 23.28
CA GLN A 335 -39.30 15.40 22.60
C GLN A 335 -39.30 14.87 21.15
N ALA A 336 -38.13 14.72 20.53
CA ALA A 336 -37.96 14.39 19.11
C ALA A 336 -37.48 12.95 18.87
N LEU A 337 -38.08 11.97 19.56
CA LEU A 337 -37.72 10.56 19.39
C LEU A 337 -38.23 9.94 18.08
N LYS A 338 -39.22 10.59 17.44
CA LYS A 338 -39.69 10.20 16.12
C LYS A 338 -38.95 10.99 15.04
N ARG A 339 -38.32 10.30 14.11
CA ARG A 339 -37.61 10.87 12.97
C ARG A 339 -37.92 10.04 11.73
N LEU A 340 -38.42 10.69 10.67
CA LEU A 340 -38.62 10.00 9.41
C LEU A 340 -37.25 9.50 8.88
N PRO A 341 -37.18 8.28 8.32
CA PRO A 341 -35.96 7.82 7.66
C PRO A 341 -35.52 8.84 6.62
N ALA A 342 -34.22 9.10 6.52
CA ALA A 342 -33.69 9.94 5.45
C ALA A 342 -34.15 9.37 4.09
N LEU A 343 -34.90 10.15 3.33
CA LEU A 343 -35.53 9.74 2.06
C LEU A 343 -34.54 9.66 0.88
N GLY A 344 -33.24 9.79 1.13
CA GLY A 344 -32.21 9.70 0.11
C GLY A 344 -30.82 9.43 0.68
N ASN A 345 -29.92 8.95 -0.18
CA ASN A 345 -28.50 8.90 0.14
C ASN A 345 -27.96 10.33 0.10
N SER A 346 -27.68 10.92 1.26
CA SER A 346 -26.84 12.11 1.31
C SER A 346 -25.42 11.68 0.97
N GLU A 347 -25.09 11.66 -0.34
CA GLU A 347 -23.71 11.54 -0.79
C GLU A 347 -23.03 12.89 -0.50
N ARG A 348 -22.54 13.05 0.72
CA ARG A 348 -21.74 14.22 1.07
C ARG A 348 -20.42 14.14 0.34
N ILE A 349 -20.10 15.22 -0.36
CA ILE A 349 -18.87 15.35 -1.12
C ILE A 349 -17.69 15.42 -0.13
N PHE A 350 -16.62 14.70 -0.42
CA PHE A 350 -15.37 14.81 0.32
C PHE A 350 -14.75 16.20 0.18
N ASP A 351 -14.20 16.73 1.27
CA ASP A 351 -13.38 17.93 1.26
C ASP A 351 -12.08 17.67 0.45
N GLN A 352 -12.06 18.15 -0.79
CA GLN A 352 -10.94 17.94 -1.71
C GLN A 352 -9.70 18.74 -1.32
N ASP A 353 -9.88 19.89 -0.68
CA ASP A 353 -8.77 20.74 -0.25
C ASP A 353 -8.07 20.11 0.94
N ALA A 354 -8.83 19.54 1.89
CA ALA A 354 -8.29 18.74 2.97
C ALA A 354 -7.54 17.50 2.44
N TRP A 355 -8.07 16.79 1.44
CA TRP A 355 -7.40 15.63 0.82
C TRP A 355 -6.05 16.01 0.23
N ARG A 356 -6.05 17.07 -0.60
CA ARG A 356 -4.83 17.59 -1.23
C ARG A 356 -3.83 18.06 -0.18
N THR A 357 -4.28 18.76 0.86
CA THR A 357 -3.42 19.26 1.94
C THR A 357 -2.80 18.13 2.75
N LEU A 358 -3.57 17.11 3.13
CA LEU A 358 -3.08 15.99 3.91
C LEU A 358 -2.04 15.16 3.15
N LEU A 359 -2.23 14.95 1.84
CA LEU A 359 -1.32 14.16 1.02
C LEU A 359 -0.20 14.95 0.35
N ALA A 360 -0.26 16.28 0.30
CA ALA A 360 0.73 17.10 -0.39
C ALA A 360 2.18 16.75 0.00
N PRO A 361 2.56 16.66 1.30
CA PRO A 361 3.93 16.32 1.68
C PRO A 361 4.39 14.96 1.14
N TYR A 362 3.50 13.97 1.14
CA TYR A 362 3.79 12.64 0.61
C TYR A 362 3.95 12.66 -0.91
N ARG A 363 3.07 13.37 -1.61
CA ARG A 363 3.14 13.52 -3.08
C ARG A 363 4.43 14.23 -3.50
N ASP A 364 4.80 15.30 -2.80
CA ASP A 364 6.02 16.05 -3.07
C ASP A 364 7.27 15.18 -2.88
N ALA A 365 7.31 14.38 -1.82
CA ALA A 365 8.41 13.45 -1.54
C ALA A 365 8.47 12.24 -2.50
N ARG A 366 7.35 11.86 -3.12
CA ARG A 366 7.20 10.58 -3.85
C ARG A 366 6.82 10.75 -5.32
N SER A 367 7.36 11.77 -5.97
CA SER A 367 7.19 12.04 -7.40
C SER A 367 5.71 12.08 -7.82
N GLY A 368 4.88 12.73 -7.00
CA GLY A 368 3.45 12.88 -7.20
C GLY A 368 2.58 11.75 -6.65
N ALA A 369 3.18 10.62 -6.21
CA ALA A 369 2.47 9.45 -5.68
C ALA A 369 1.24 9.05 -6.51
N ALA A 370 1.46 8.78 -7.81
CA ALA A 370 0.40 8.56 -8.80
C ALA A 370 -0.55 7.37 -8.50
N TRP A 371 -0.22 6.53 -7.52
CA TRP A 371 -1.07 5.46 -7.00
C TRP A 371 -2.18 5.97 -6.06
N PHE A 372 -2.20 7.26 -5.72
CA PHE A 372 -3.34 7.92 -5.06
C PHE A 372 -4.02 8.88 -6.03
N ASP A 373 -5.34 8.71 -6.21
CA ASP A 373 -6.16 9.62 -7.00
C ASP A 373 -6.00 11.06 -6.52
N ARG A 374 -5.92 11.99 -7.48
CA ARG A 374 -5.79 13.42 -7.20
C ARG A 374 -6.92 13.92 -6.29
N ASP A 375 -8.12 13.42 -6.55
CA ASP A 375 -9.36 13.79 -5.87
C ASP A 375 -9.93 12.59 -5.09
N ALA A 376 -10.39 12.85 -3.88
CA ALA A 376 -10.99 11.85 -3.01
C ALA A 376 -12.38 11.48 -3.51
N SER A 377 -12.66 10.18 -3.65
CA SER A 377 -13.97 9.66 -4.06
C SER A 377 -14.36 8.44 -3.25
N HIS A 378 -15.66 8.13 -3.22
CA HIS A 378 -16.15 6.92 -2.54
C HIS A 378 -15.59 5.65 -3.16
N LEU A 379 -15.44 5.63 -4.50
CA LEU A 379 -14.85 4.50 -5.23
C LEU A 379 -13.38 4.30 -4.86
N MET A 380 -12.61 5.37 -4.74
CA MET A 380 -11.21 5.30 -4.30
C MET A 380 -11.09 4.69 -2.89
N PHE A 381 -11.87 5.20 -1.92
CA PHE A 381 -11.88 4.66 -0.56
C PHE A 381 -12.32 3.19 -0.52
N ALA A 382 -13.36 2.83 -1.27
CA ALA A 382 -13.84 1.45 -1.35
C ALA A 382 -12.80 0.51 -1.99
N GLY A 383 -12.09 0.97 -3.01
CA GLY A 383 -10.99 0.22 -3.64
C GLY A 383 -9.87 -0.06 -2.63
N PHE A 384 -9.38 0.97 -1.94
CA PHE A 384 -8.34 0.78 -0.93
C PHE A 384 -8.80 -0.04 0.28
N ASP A 385 -10.06 0.09 0.70
CA ASP A 385 -10.62 -0.76 1.76
C ASP A 385 -10.64 -2.24 1.34
N ALA A 386 -10.96 -2.53 0.07
CA ALA A 386 -10.90 -3.87 -0.50
C ALA A 386 -9.47 -4.39 -0.61
N ASP A 387 -8.53 -3.56 -1.05
CA ASP A 387 -7.10 -3.90 -1.15
C ASP A 387 -6.49 -4.20 0.22
N LEU A 388 -6.81 -3.39 1.23
CA LEU A 388 -6.41 -3.64 2.62
C LEU A 388 -7.04 -4.92 3.17
N ALA A 389 -8.30 -5.21 2.84
CA ALA A 389 -8.94 -6.47 3.22
C ALA A 389 -8.30 -7.67 2.53
N ASP A 390 -7.85 -7.52 1.27
CA ASP A 390 -7.12 -8.55 0.55
C ASP A 390 -5.75 -8.82 1.19
N LEU A 391 -5.01 -7.77 1.57
CA LEU A 391 -3.78 -7.92 2.35
C LEU A 391 -4.02 -8.62 3.69
N ALA A 392 -5.12 -8.30 4.38
CA ALA A 392 -5.48 -8.93 5.65
C ALA A 392 -5.72 -10.43 5.47
N ARG A 393 -6.46 -10.81 4.41
CA ARG A 393 -6.70 -12.20 4.02
C ARG A 393 -5.40 -12.93 3.71
N ARG A 394 -4.52 -12.34 2.89
CA ARG A 394 -3.22 -12.92 2.52
C ARG A 394 -2.32 -13.15 3.73
N GLY A 395 -2.29 -12.19 4.67
CA GLY A 395 -1.52 -12.27 5.90
C GLY A 395 -2.20 -13.00 7.06
N ALA A 396 -3.35 -13.66 6.82
CA ALA A 396 -4.12 -14.38 7.82
C ALA A 396 -4.47 -13.55 9.09
N VAL A 397 -4.78 -12.26 8.90
CA VAL A 397 -5.14 -11.35 10.00
C VAL A 397 -6.56 -11.66 10.48
N SER A 398 -6.67 -12.27 11.66
CA SER A 398 -7.95 -12.73 12.23
C SER A 398 -8.78 -11.64 12.91
N SER A 399 -8.16 -10.50 13.24
CA SER A 399 -8.78 -9.38 13.99
C SER A 399 -9.24 -8.24 13.09
N TRP A 400 -9.59 -8.53 11.82
CA TRP A 400 -10.06 -7.55 10.85
C TRP A 400 -11.49 -7.09 11.14
N LEU A 401 -11.66 -6.22 12.14
CA LEU A 401 -12.97 -5.89 12.74
C LEU A 401 -13.78 -4.80 12.02
N PHE A 402 -13.45 -4.47 10.78
CA PHE A 402 -14.10 -3.35 10.08
C PHE A 402 -14.44 -3.74 8.64
N THR A 403 -15.60 -4.37 8.44
CA THR A 403 -16.22 -4.52 7.11
C THR A 403 -17.40 -3.56 6.99
#